data_AF-A0AAD3D6M8-F1
#
_entry.id   AF-A0AAD3D6M8-F1
#
_cell.length_a   1.000
_cell.length_b   1.000
_cell.length_c   1.000
_cell.angle_alpha   90.00
_cell.angle_beta   90.00
_cell.angle_gamma   90.00
#
_symmetry.space_group_name_H-M   'P 1'
#
loop_
_entity.id
_entity.type
_entity.pdbx_description
1 polymer ?
#
loop_
_entity_poly.entity_id
_entity_poly.type
_entity_poly.pdbx_seq_one_letter_code
_entity_poly.pdbx_strand_id
1 'polypeptide(L)'
;MGPLFVQGMTLTLNTWIYARAVGSFAPGTIKGGGYIPGLEKDLNSYRGELGSLVGIVNCIEALTPILQPTQVSITTASGNDSAVECLQLQRYHLKSSTTSVDLISSLLELWEEVPYTPKPTKVKGHADELHRPLTFLEHLNCIVDEYAKEIATYYFSAPPPTDFSREVGIPTIKIDASIVTSNLIPAINSVLDKRTVCEYWSEMTGVSSSSLQHDIGWTSIRRARKERSFKQNRFITKLIANDLPIGTNLVRRHSNTGLCPCCKTVEETNVHLLTCQLDLEVGWTTQTEVSSRSIYPGIFPCGFKTKSHRMVFDPFGLATQDLIRYQHIYYQQLQSRRTGTAWAKHVITKFWNDEFRGFEALKLSIKIELNRGLRSLPSSIYSHHFRLDPDSIQDLSTETKKEWLLLIRSAREAHMDAPIDELSHNDILREWIGLDPINRT
;
A
#
# COMPACT_ATOMS: atom_id res chain seq x y z
N MET A 1 12.78 19.76 45.26
CA MET A 1 12.61 18.37 44.75
C MET A 1 12.39 18.46 43.25
N GLY A 2 13.27 17.87 42.46
CA GLY A 2 13.29 18.02 41.01
C GLY A 2 12.29 17.10 40.30
N PRO A 3 11.83 17.48 39.08
CA PRO A 3 10.99 16.63 38.24
C PRO A 3 11.69 15.31 37.85
N LEU A 4 10.93 14.22 37.69
CA LEU A 4 11.43 12.93 37.19
C LEU A 4 11.22 12.84 35.66
N PHE A 5 12.18 12.23 34.94
CA PHE A 5 12.24 12.25 33.47
C PHE A 5 12.54 10.86 32.88
N VAL A 6 11.91 10.52 31.76
CA VAL A 6 11.98 9.21 31.09
C VAL A 6 11.89 9.38 29.55
N GLN A 7 12.69 8.67 28.74
CA GLN A 7 12.68 8.87 27.26
C GLN A 7 13.18 7.66 26.42
N GLY A 8 12.73 7.53 25.16
CA GLY A 8 13.29 6.61 24.12
C GLY A 8 13.44 7.18 22.68
N MET A 9 14.38 6.60 21.88
CA MET A 9 14.42 6.45 20.39
C MET A 9 15.41 5.34 19.88
N THR A 10 15.67 5.12 18.56
CA THR A 10 15.25 4.03 17.62
C THR A 10 16.33 3.03 17.09
N LEU A 11 16.05 1.70 17.02
CA LEU A 11 16.15 0.76 15.84
C LEU A 11 15.80 -0.70 16.25
N THR A 12 14.83 -1.31 15.56
CA THR A 12 14.28 -2.69 15.63
C THR A 12 14.23 -3.47 16.95
N LEU A 13 14.35 -2.82 18.11
CA LEU A 13 13.90 -3.28 19.42
C LEU A 13 13.51 -2.08 20.29
N ASN A 14 12.64 -2.32 21.26
CA ASN A 14 12.11 -1.33 22.19
C ASN A 14 13.12 -1.14 23.33
N THR A 15 13.66 0.05 23.49
CA THR A 15 14.56 0.38 24.60
C THR A 15 14.10 1.62 25.32
N TRP A 16 14.24 1.60 26.63
CA TRP A 16 13.78 2.68 27.48
C TRP A 16 14.77 2.93 28.60
N ILE A 17 14.85 4.20 29.01
CA ILE A 17 15.63 4.62 30.16
C ILE A 17 14.76 5.49 31.06
N TYR A 18 14.67 5.07 32.33
CA TYR A 18 14.13 5.83 33.44
C TYR A 18 15.26 6.43 34.26
N ALA A 19 15.26 7.74 34.44
CA ALA A 19 16.32 8.44 35.16
C ALA A 19 15.76 9.44 36.17
N ARG A 20 16.34 9.46 37.38
CA ARG A 20 16.07 10.52 38.35
C ARG A 20 16.94 11.75 38.04
N ALA A 21 16.34 12.91 37.81
CA ALA A 21 17.09 14.15 37.65
C ALA A 21 17.58 14.65 39.01
N VAL A 22 18.81 14.28 39.36
CA VAL A 22 19.58 14.94 40.42
C VAL A 22 20.83 15.51 39.74
N GLY A 23 21.09 16.81 39.94
CA GLY A 23 22.21 17.50 39.31
C GLY A 23 23.54 16.79 39.57
N SER A 24 24.37 16.75 38.53
CA SER A 24 25.67 16.04 38.41
C SER A 24 25.59 14.50 38.53
N PHE A 25 25.78 13.85 37.38
CA PHE A 25 25.95 12.42 37.08
C PHE A 25 26.09 11.42 38.26
N ALA A 26 25.23 10.39 38.22
CA ALA A 26 25.14 9.14 39.03
C ALA A 26 24.63 9.30 40.47
N PRO A 27 23.78 8.41 41.06
CA PRO A 27 23.17 7.13 40.66
C PRO A 27 21.62 7.16 40.55
N GLY A 28 21.00 6.16 39.90
CA GLY A 28 19.53 5.98 39.88
C GLY A 28 18.87 5.92 38.50
N THR A 29 19.53 5.25 37.55
CA THR A 29 18.98 5.01 36.21
C THR A 29 18.56 3.55 36.09
N ILE A 30 17.34 3.31 35.63
CA ILE A 30 16.84 1.99 35.25
C ILE A 30 16.78 1.95 33.74
N LYS A 31 17.49 1.00 33.13
CA LYS A 31 17.45 0.76 31.69
C LYS A 31 16.80 -0.58 31.43
N GLY A 32 16.04 -0.66 30.35
CA GLY A 32 15.46 -1.91 29.89
C GLY A 32 15.21 -1.87 28.40
N GLY A 33 14.92 -3.04 27.87
CA GLY A 33 14.52 -3.17 26.48
C GLY A 33 14.15 -4.59 26.11
N GLY A 34 13.59 -4.75 24.92
CA GLY A 34 13.07 -6.03 24.46
C GLY A 34 12.44 -5.93 23.09
N TYR A 35 11.78 -7.01 22.69
CA TYR A 35 11.23 -7.14 21.36
C TYR A 35 9.83 -6.54 21.27
N ILE A 36 9.50 -5.95 20.12
CA ILE A 36 8.16 -5.44 19.83
C ILE A 36 7.43 -6.44 18.95
N PRO A 37 6.25 -6.93 19.35
CA PRO A 37 5.51 -7.87 18.52
C PRO A 37 5.13 -7.25 17.17
N GLY A 38 5.03 -8.07 16.12
CA GLY A 38 4.61 -7.63 14.79
C GLY A 38 5.35 -8.38 13.69
N LEU A 39 4.85 -8.25 12.45
CA LEU A 39 5.55 -8.77 11.28
C LEU A 39 6.74 -7.86 10.92
N GLU A 40 7.76 -8.41 10.30
CA GLU A 40 8.96 -7.67 9.87
C GLU A 40 8.62 -6.41 9.07
N LYS A 41 7.65 -6.49 8.15
CA LYS A 41 7.17 -5.36 7.35
C LYS A 41 6.53 -4.21 8.18
N ASP A 42 6.06 -4.52 9.39
CA ASP A 42 5.42 -3.57 10.30
C ASP A 42 6.43 -3.00 11.33
N LEU A 43 7.63 -3.60 11.42
CA LEU A 43 8.71 -3.12 12.27
C LEU A 43 9.36 -1.90 11.62
N ASN A 44 9.05 -0.73 12.15
CA ASN A 44 9.63 0.53 11.75
C ASN A 44 10.00 1.37 12.98
N SER A 45 10.69 2.49 12.73
CA SER A 45 11.13 3.41 13.78
C SER A 45 10.00 3.86 14.70
N TYR A 46 8.89 4.30 14.11
CA TYR A 46 7.72 4.76 14.85
C TYR A 46 7.13 3.69 15.77
N ARG A 47 7.04 2.44 15.31
CA ARG A 47 6.59 1.31 16.14
C ARG A 47 7.58 1.03 17.28
N GLY A 48 8.89 1.11 16.98
CA GLY A 48 9.99 1.17 17.94
C GLY A 48 9.67 2.06 19.14
N GLU A 49 9.32 3.30 18.83
CA GLU A 49 9.06 4.35 19.81
C GLU A 49 7.84 4.15 20.66
N LEU A 50 6.76 3.71 20.04
CA LEU A 50 5.56 3.36 20.79
C LEU A 50 5.85 2.21 21.75
N GLY A 51 6.65 1.23 21.33
CA GLY A 51 7.15 0.20 22.22
C GLY A 51 7.90 0.79 23.41
N SER A 52 8.89 1.64 23.16
CA SER A 52 9.69 2.35 24.19
C SER A 52 8.80 3.03 25.22
N LEU A 53 7.78 3.75 24.77
CA LEU A 53 6.81 4.39 25.64
C LEU A 53 5.98 3.37 26.44
N VAL A 54 5.54 2.27 25.85
CA VAL A 54 4.84 1.18 26.57
C VAL A 54 5.74 0.57 27.65
N GLY A 55 7.03 0.33 27.35
CA GLY A 55 8.00 -0.18 28.31
C GLY A 55 8.19 0.75 29.51
N ILE A 56 8.20 2.05 29.26
CA ILE A 56 8.27 3.10 30.29
C ILE A 56 7.08 3.00 31.25
N VAL A 57 5.84 2.91 30.74
CA VAL A 57 4.66 2.86 31.63
C VAL A 57 4.64 1.60 32.48
N ASN A 58 4.99 0.45 31.91
CA ASN A 58 5.10 -0.80 32.68
C ASN A 58 6.16 -0.68 33.79
N CYS A 59 7.29 0.00 33.53
CA CYS A 59 8.28 0.27 34.56
C CYS A 59 7.72 1.20 35.66
N ILE A 60 6.97 2.25 35.29
CA ILE A 60 6.34 3.17 36.25
C ILE A 60 5.30 2.45 37.11
N GLU A 61 4.47 1.60 36.50
CA GLU A 61 3.50 0.77 37.18
C GLU A 61 4.19 -0.12 38.22
N ALA A 62 5.25 -0.84 37.84
CA ALA A 62 6.03 -1.67 38.76
C ALA A 62 6.65 -0.88 39.91
N LEU A 63 6.96 0.41 39.70
CA LEU A 63 7.50 1.31 40.72
C LEU A 63 6.40 2.02 41.53
N THR A 64 5.14 1.95 41.13
CA THR A 64 4.01 2.67 41.77
C THR A 64 3.87 2.36 43.26
N PRO A 65 4.06 1.11 43.74
CA PRO A 65 4.02 0.83 45.19
C PRO A 65 5.07 1.59 46.01
N ILE A 66 6.15 2.02 45.37
CA ILE A 66 7.30 2.70 46.00
C ILE A 66 7.20 4.22 45.78
N LEU A 67 6.62 4.66 44.67
CA LEU A 67 6.49 6.05 44.27
C LEU A 67 5.21 6.67 44.83
N GLN A 68 5.32 7.65 45.72
CA GLN A 68 4.14 8.38 46.22
C GLN A 68 3.55 9.32 45.14
N PRO A 69 2.27 9.17 44.74
CA PRO A 69 1.69 9.90 43.59
C PRO A 69 1.75 11.42 43.68
N THR A 70 1.57 11.99 44.88
CA THR A 70 1.47 13.44 45.10
C THR A 70 2.80 14.19 44.98
N GLN A 71 3.93 13.49 44.86
CA GLN A 71 5.26 14.09 44.88
C GLN A 71 6.06 13.86 43.58
N VAL A 72 5.49 13.16 42.61
CA VAL A 72 6.21 12.71 41.41
C VAL A 72 5.62 13.35 40.16
N SER A 73 6.43 14.17 39.48
CA SER A 73 6.14 14.65 38.13
C SER A 73 6.87 13.78 37.13
N ILE A 74 6.16 13.17 36.19
CA ILE A 74 6.75 12.32 35.15
C ILE A 74 6.80 13.09 33.84
N THR A 75 8.00 13.30 33.31
CA THR A 75 8.21 13.79 31.95
C THR A 75 8.55 12.61 31.05
N THR A 76 7.77 12.42 30.01
CA THR A 76 8.07 11.46 28.94
C THR A 76 8.61 12.21 27.75
N ALA A 77 9.65 11.70 27.11
CA ALA A 77 10.16 12.32 25.91
C ALA A 77 10.51 11.28 24.85
N SER A 78 10.54 11.71 23.59
CA SER A 78 10.97 10.87 22.47
C SER A 78 11.48 11.74 21.33
N GLY A 79 12.39 11.16 20.53
CA GLY A 79 12.86 11.79 19.29
C GLY A 79 11.84 11.79 18.16
N ASN A 80 10.75 11.02 18.32
CA ASN A 80 9.64 10.94 17.39
C ASN A 80 8.46 11.77 17.85
N ASP A 81 8.21 12.87 17.14
CA ASP A 81 7.10 13.76 17.38
C ASP A 81 5.75 13.05 17.41
N SER A 82 5.50 12.15 16.45
CA SER A 82 4.22 11.42 16.35
C SER A 82 4.02 10.44 17.51
N ALA A 83 5.08 9.85 18.05
CA ALA A 83 4.98 8.97 19.22
C ALA A 83 4.66 9.77 20.50
N VAL A 84 5.27 10.94 20.66
CA VAL A 84 4.99 11.86 21.78
C VAL A 84 3.56 12.40 21.71
N GLU A 85 3.09 12.75 20.51
CA GLU A 85 1.71 13.21 20.27
C GLU A 85 0.67 12.14 20.64
N CYS A 86 1.01 10.85 20.56
CA CYS A 86 0.10 9.78 20.98
C CYS A 86 -0.24 9.85 22.47
N LEU A 87 0.66 10.32 23.33
CA LEU A 87 0.41 10.49 24.76
C LEU A 87 -0.60 11.59 25.09
N GLN A 88 -0.89 12.46 24.13
CA GLN A 88 -1.89 13.52 24.26
C GLN A 88 -3.26 13.08 23.73
N LEU A 89 -3.34 11.93 23.07
CA LEU A 89 -4.60 11.40 22.56
C LEU A 89 -5.45 10.85 23.70
N GLN A 90 -6.76 11.05 23.58
CA GLN A 90 -7.72 10.35 24.41
C GLN A 90 -8.07 9.02 23.75
N ARG A 91 -8.22 7.95 24.54
CA ARG A 91 -8.48 6.59 24.04
C ARG A 91 -9.66 6.52 23.06
N TYR A 92 -10.76 7.21 23.35
CA TYR A 92 -11.96 7.23 22.52
C TYR A 92 -11.79 7.97 21.17
N HIS A 93 -10.71 8.72 20.98
CA HIS A 93 -10.35 9.33 19.69
C HIS A 93 -9.47 8.41 18.82
N LEU A 94 -9.02 7.27 19.34
CA LEU A 94 -8.19 6.33 18.60
C LEU A 94 -8.99 5.68 17.47
N LYS A 95 -8.56 5.92 16.23
CA LYS A 95 -9.17 5.31 15.04
C LYS A 95 -8.59 3.93 14.80
N SER A 96 -9.43 2.98 14.40
CA SER A 96 -9.02 1.63 14.01
C SER A 96 -8.13 1.58 12.75
N SER A 97 -8.08 2.67 11.98
CA SER A 97 -7.20 2.84 10.82
C SER A 97 -5.80 3.33 11.17
N THR A 98 -5.56 3.74 12.42
CA THR A 98 -4.26 4.28 12.83
C THR A 98 -3.17 3.20 12.72
N THR A 99 -1.96 3.61 12.32
CA THR A 99 -0.79 2.72 12.27
C THR A 99 -0.32 2.40 13.69
N SER A 100 0.04 1.14 13.95
CA SER A 100 0.41 0.64 15.29
C SER A 100 -0.70 0.88 16.34
N VAL A 101 -1.96 0.72 15.92
CA VAL A 101 -3.14 0.96 16.78
C VAL A 101 -3.15 0.07 18.02
N ASP A 102 -2.57 -1.13 17.91
CA ASP A 102 -2.37 -2.06 19.01
C ASP A 102 -1.51 -1.44 20.11
N LEU A 103 -0.30 -0.97 19.78
CA LEU A 103 0.61 -0.35 20.75
C LEU A 103 0.09 0.98 21.29
N ILE A 104 -0.53 1.81 20.44
CA ILE A 104 -1.11 3.08 20.89
C ILE A 104 -2.24 2.81 21.88
N SER A 105 -3.10 1.81 21.61
CA SER A 105 -4.16 1.45 22.54
C SER A 105 -3.60 0.92 23.87
N SER A 106 -2.59 0.06 23.83
CA SER A 106 -1.95 -0.44 25.05
C SER A 106 -1.29 0.69 25.85
N LEU A 107 -0.61 1.60 25.16
CA LEU A 107 0.03 2.76 25.77
C LEU A 107 -0.97 3.64 26.51
N LEU A 108 -2.08 3.99 25.86
CA LEU A 108 -3.11 4.85 26.44
C LEU A 108 -3.79 4.19 27.65
N GLU A 109 -4.10 2.89 27.57
CA GLU A 109 -4.72 2.17 28.68
C GLU A 109 -3.75 1.99 29.86
N LEU A 110 -2.47 1.69 29.62
CA LEU A 110 -1.47 1.64 30.69
C LEU A 110 -1.33 2.99 31.41
N TRP A 111 -1.43 4.11 30.68
CA TRP A 111 -1.40 5.44 31.29
C TRP A 111 -2.66 5.77 32.10
N GLU A 112 -3.81 5.17 31.75
CA GLU A 112 -5.04 5.26 32.54
C GLU A 112 -4.96 4.42 33.84
N GLU A 113 -4.19 3.33 33.84
CA GLU A 113 -4.02 2.43 35.00
C GLU A 113 -3.08 3.00 36.08
N VAL A 114 -2.12 3.86 35.71
CA VAL A 114 -1.15 4.44 36.66
C VAL A 114 -1.62 5.80 37.22
N PRO A 115 -1.34 6.12 38.50
CA PRO A 115 -1.83 7.36 39.13
C PRO A 115 -1.02 8.62 38.75
N TYR A 116 -0.36 8.62 37.58
CA TYR A 116 0.52 9.69 37.12
C TYR A 116 0.10 10.20 35.76
N THR A 117 0.18 11.51 35.56
CA THR A 117 -0.02 12.13 34.25
C THR A 117 1.33 12.35 33.57
N PRO A 118 1.58 11.78 32.37
CA PRO A 118 2.81 12.04 31.65
C PRO A 118 2.85 13.48 31.16
N LYS A 119 4.03 14.10 31.21
CA LYS A 119 4.33 15.38 30.55
C LYS A 119 5.13 15.10 29.28
N PRO A 120 4.45 14.90 28.13
CA PRO A 120 5.11 14.63 26.87
C PRO A 120 5.98 15.81 26.42
N THR A 121 7.24 15.54 26.11
CA THR A 121 8.23 16.53 25.67
C THR A 121 8.93 16.03 24.42
N LYS A 122 8.97 16.87 23.38
CA LYS A 122 9.70 16.58 22.15
C LYS A 122 11.19 16.84 22.36
N VAL A 123 12.02 15.97 21.79
CA VAL A 123 13.48 16.14 21.80
C VAL A 123 13.98 15.90 20.40
N LYS A 124 15.06 16.59 20.04
CA LYS A 124 15.62 16.44 18.71
C LYS A 124 16.36 15.10 18.63
N GLY A 125 15.91 14.23 17.72
CA GLY A 125 16.67 13.04 17.35
C GLY A 125 18.03 13.41 16.75
N HIS A 126 19.04 12.57 16.98
CA HIS A 126 20.41 12.77 16.49
C HIS A 126 21.01 14.15 16.83
N ALA A 127 20.71 14.66 18.04
CA ALA A 127 21.19 15.98 18.45
C ALA A 127 22.73 16.03 18.58
N ASP A 128 23.37 14.89 18.81
CA ASP A 128 24.83 14.69 18.84
C ASP A 128 25.52 15.06 17.53
N GLU A 129 24.81 15.02 16.40
CA GLU A 129 25.33 15.42 15.09
C GLU A 129 25.37 16.95 14.89
N LEU A 130 24.76 17.73 15.79
CA LEU A 130 24.59 19.18 15.62
C LEU A 130 25.77 20.03 16.09
N HIS A 131 26.87 19.40 16.52
CA HIS A 131 28.10 20.06 16.99
C HIS A 131 27.85 21.16 18.03
N ARG A 132 26.86 20.97 18.91
CA ARG A 132 26.55 21.86 20.04
C ARG A 132 26.44 21.06 21.33
N PRO A 133 26.54 21.72 22.50
CA PRO A 133 26.21 21.07 23.77
C PRO A 133 24.78 20.50 23.73
N LEU A 134 24.66 19.24 24.14
CA LEU A 134 23.38 18.56 24.25
C LEU A 134 22.70 18.94 25.56
N THR A 135 21.39 19.16 25.50
CA THR A 135 20.57 19.24 26.71
C THR A 135 20.58 17.91 27.45
N PHE A 136 20.11 17.90 28.70
CA PHE A 136 20.01 16.68 29.50
C PHE A 136 19.17 15.59 28.80
N LEU A 137 18.02 15.97 28.23
CA LEU A 137 17.14 15.03 27.52
C LEU A 137 17.75 14.53 26.20
N GLU A 138 18.49 15.38 25.50
CA GLU A 138 19.21 14.98 24.29
C GLU A 138 20.33 13.98 24.59
N HIS A 139 21.08 14.17 25.69
CA HIS A 139 22.04 13.17 26.15
C HIS A 139 21.38 11.82 26.45
N LEU A 140 20.25 11.82 27.16
CA LEU A 140 19.51 10.59 27.44
C LEU A 140 19.02 9.93 26.15
N ASN A 141 18.54 10.72 25.17
CA ASN A 141 18.11 10.19 23.89
C ASN A 141 19.26 9.45 23.17
N CYS A 142 20.45 10.05 23.10
CA CYS A 142 21.62 9.40 22.49
C CYS A 142 21.99 8.09 23.20
N ILE A 143 21.91 8.03 24.53
CA ILE A 143 22.19 6.79 25.29
C ILE A 143 21.15 5.71 24.96
N VAL A 144 19.87 6.07 24.84
CA VAL A 144 18.83 5.09 24.47
C VAL A 144 19.03 4.61 23.04
N ASP A 145 19.38 5.50 22.10
CA ASP A 145 19.66 5.15 20.70
C ASP A 145 20.82 4.16 20.59
N GLU A 146 21.90 4.36 21.34
CA GLU A 146 23.01 3.41 21.42
C GLU A 146 22.57 2.07 21.99
N TYR A 147 21.80 2.08 23.07
CA TYR A 147 21.30 0.86 23.71
C TYR A 147 20.32 0.09 22.82
N ALA A 148 19.50 0.78 22.02
CA ALA A 148 18.64 0.20 21.00
C ALA A 148 19.46 -0.59 19.98
N LYS A 149 20.56 -0.02 19.49
CA LYS A 149 21.47 -0.67 18.54
C LYS A 149 22.14 -1.90 19.13
N GLU A 150 22.55 -1.85 20.41
CA GLU A 150 23.12 -3.00 21.12
C GLU A 150 22.11 -4.15 21.23
N ILE A 151 20.89 -3.84 21.68
CA ILE A 151 19.82 -4.82 21.79
C ILE A 151 19.43 -5.37 20.41
N ALA A 152 19.33 -4.53 19.38
CA ALA A 152 19.17 -4.95 17.98
C ALA A 152 20.20 -5.97 17.56
N THR A 153 21.48 -5.68 17.80
CA THR A 153 22.60 -6.57 17.51
C THR A 153 22.45 -7.93 18.19
N TYR A 154 22.02 -7.94 19.45
CA TYR A 154 21.79 -9.18 20.21
C TYR A 154 20.66 -10.03 19.61
N TYR A 155 19.53 -9.42 19.26
CA TYR A 155 18.34 -10.15 18.78
C TYR A 155 18.30 -10.42 17.28
N PHE A 156 19.22 -9.90 16.47
CA PHE A 156 19.34 -10.25 15.03
C PHE A 156 19.50 -11.77 14.78
N SER A 157 19.90 -12.54 15.81
CA SER A 157 20.09 -13.99 15.72
C SER A 157 19.02 -14.82 16.45
N ALA A 158 18.03 -14.18 17.06
CA ALA A 158 16.96 -14.85 17.81
C ALA A 158 15.58 -14.64 17.16
N PRO A 159 14.70 -15.66 17.17
CA PRO A 159 13.36 -15.50 16.62
C PRO A 159 12.54 -14.48 17.42
N PRO A 160 11.71 -13.65 16.75
CA PRO A 160 10.81 -12.71 17.42
C PRO A 160 9.86 -13.43 18.37
N PRO A 161 9.65 -12.98 19.62
CA PRO A 161 8.46 -13.34 20.36
C PRO A 161 7.21 -12.83 19.62
N THR A 162 6.24 -13.73 19.46
CA THR A 162 5.01 -13.46 18.69
C THR A 162 3.90 -12.81 19.51
N ASP A 163 4.08 -12.64 20.82
CA ASP A 163 3.02 -12.22 21.73
C ASP A 163 3.47 -11.21 22.78
N PHE A 164 2.55 -10.30 23.10
CA PHE A 164 2.66 -9.46 24.29
C PHE A 164 2.11 -10.24 25.48
N SER A 165 2.86 -10.32 26.58
CA SER A 165 2.46 -11.12 27.75
C SER A 165 1.27 -10.54 28.53
N ARG A 166 0.77 -9.36 28.16
CA ARG A 166 -0.28 -8.64 28.90
C ARG A 166 -1.40 -8.24 27.94
N GLU A 167 -2.64 -8.59 28.28
CA GLU A 167 -3.86 -8.22 27.56
C GLU A 167 -4.26 -6.78 27.92
N VAL A 168 -3.48 -5.80 27.46
CA VAL A 168 -3.80 -4.37 27.63
C VAL A 168 -3.93 -3.71 26.27
N GLY A 169 -4.93 -2.86 26.11
CA GLY A 169 -5.31 -2.22 24.86
C GLY A 169 -6.49 -2.92 24.18
N ILE A 170 -6.70 -2.58 22.91
CA ILE A 170 -7.53 -3.37 22.00
C ILE A 170 -6.92 -4.78 21.94
N PRO A 171 -7.71 -5.86 22.08
CA PRO A 171 -7.22 -7.23 21.98
C PRO A 171 -6.37 -7.40 20.72
N THR A 172 -5.21 -8.03 20.88
CA THR A 172 -4.30 -8.30 19.76
C THR A 172 -5.03 -9.21 18.77
N ILE A 173 -5.45 -8.66 17.63
CA ILE A 173 -6.13 -9.44 16.59
C ILE A 173 -5.07 -10.12 15.73
N LYS A 174 -5.15 -11.46 15.66
CA LYS A 174 -4.30 -12.26 14.78
C LYS A 174 -5.09 -12.77 13.58
N ILE A 175 -4.57 -12.53 12.38
CA ILE A 175 -5.04 -13.13 11.13
C ILE A 175 -3.90 -14.01 10.61
N ASP A 176 -4.16 -15.30 10.40
CA ASP A 176 -3.16 -16.27 9.93
C ASP A 176 -1.86 -16.22 10.76
N ALA A 177 -1.99 -16.29 12.09
CA ALA A 177 -0.91 -16.17 13.08
C ALA A 177 -0.16 -14.81 13.09
N SER A 178 -0.56 -13.85 12.26
CA SER A 178 0.05 -12.53 12.16
C SER A 178 -0.76 -11.48 12.91
N ILE A 179 -0.10 -10.66 13.73
CA ILE A 179 -0.76 -9.56 14.45
C ILE A 179 -1.15 -8.45 13.46
N VAL A 180 -2.40 -7.99 13.56
CA VAL A 180 -2.90 -6.85 12.80
C VAL A 180 -2.52 -5.55 13.51
N THR A 181 -1.49 -4.90 13.00
CA THR A 181 -0.91 -3.67 13.60
C THR A 181 -1.56 -2.38 13.08
N SER A 182 -2.33 -2.42 11.99
CA SER A 182 -2.98 -1.26 11.39
C SER A 182 -4.21 -1.64 10.56
N ASN A 183 -5.07 -0.66 10.25
CA ASN A 183 -6.25 -0.86 9.40
C ASN A 183 -7.14 -2.03 9.87
N LEU A 184 -7.46 -2.07 11.16
CA LEU A 184 -8.09 -3.21 11.82
C LEU A 184 -9.37 -3.66 11.12
N ILE A 185 -10.28 -2.73 10.83
CA ILE A 185 -11.56 -3.04 10.18
C ILE A 185 -11.36 -3.57 8.74
N PRO A 186 -10.60 -2.88 7.85
CA PRO A 186 -10.25 -3.45 6.55
C PRO A 186 -9.58 -4.83 6.62
N ALA A 187 -8.71 -5.06 7.60
CA ALA A 187 -8.01 -6.33 7.76
C ALA A 187 -8.98 -7.46 8.15
N ILE A 188 -9.83 -7.24 9.15
CA ILE A 188 -10.89 -8.18 9.55
C ILE A 188 -11.82 -8.47 8.37
N ASN A 189 -12.34 -7.42 7.73
CA ASN A 189 -13.23 -7.56 6.59
C ASN A 189 -12.57 -8.31 5.44
N SER A 190 -11.26 -8.11 5.20
CA SER A 190 -10.56 -8.85 4.16
C SER A 190 -10.57 -10.36 4.35
N VAL A 191 -10.64 -10.85 5.59
CA VAL A 191 -10.73 -12.28 5.90
C VAL A 191 -12.17 -12.78 5.82
N LEU A 192 -13.09 -12.08 6.48
CA LEU A 192 -14.51 -12.44 6.52
C LEU A 192 -15.12 -12.40 5.12
N ASP A 193 -14.86 -11.33 4.37
CA ASP A 193 -15.36 -11.15 3.01
C ASP A 193 -14.70 -12.15 2.07
N LYS A 194 -13.39 -12.42 2.20
CA LYS A 194 -12.71 -13.40 1.32
C LYS A 194 -13.34 -14.77 1.44
N ARG A 195 -13.63 -15.24 2.67
CA ARG A 195 -14.28 -16.53 2.88
C ARG A 195 -15.68 -16.57 2.28
N THR A 196 -16.52 -15.60 2.64
CA THR A 196 -17.91 -15.51 2.16
C THR A 196 -17.97 -15.40 0.63
N VAL A 197 -17.08 -14.61 0.04
CA VAL A 197 -16.94 -14.48 -1.42
C VAL A 197 -16.50 -15.82 -2.00
N CYS A 198 -15.45 -16.47 -1.50
CA CYS A 198 -15.01 -17.76 -2.06
C CYS A 198 -16.11 -18.84 -1.98
N GLU A 199 -16.87 -18.89 -0.88
CA GLU A 199 -18.01 -19.81 -0.73
C GLU A 199 -19.11 -19.53 -1.78
N TYR A 200 -19.53 -18.26 -1.91
CA TYR A 200 -20.50 -17.85 -2.93
C TYR A 200 -20.03 -18.18 -4.35
N TRP A 201 -18.77 -17.87 -4.67
CA TRP A 201 -18.19 -18.12 -5.99
C TRP A 201 -18.03 -19.61 -6.27
N SER A 202 -17.75 -20.41 -5.24
CA SER A 202 -17.67 -21.87 -5.35
C SER A 202 -19.01 -22.46 -5.74
N GLU A 203 -20.09 -22.04 -5.08
CA GLU A 203 -21.45 -22.44 -5.42
C GLU A 203 -21.84 -22.00 -6.85
N MET A 204 -21.53 -20.75 -7.21
CA MET A 204 -21.91 -20.19 -8.51
C MET A 204 -21.14 -20.77 -9.71
N THR A 205 -19.88 -21.16 -9.52
CA THR A 205 -19.01 -21.59 -10.63
C THR A 205 -18.71 -23.10 -10.63
N GLY A 206 -19.01 -23.80 -9.53
CA GLY A 206 -18.59 -25.19 -9.33
C GLY A 206 -17.10 -25.36 -9.05
N VAL A 207 -16.32 -24.27 -8.98
CA VAL A 207 -14.90 -24.31 -8.63
C VAL A 207 -14.76 -24.48 -7.13
N SER A 208 -13.80 -25.28 -6.66
CA SER A 208 -13.60 -25.48 -5.22
C SER A 208 -13.21 -24.17 -4.50
N SER A 209 -13.76 -23.94 -3.29
CA SER A 209 -13.41 -22.76 -2.48
C SER A 209 -11.91 -22.64 -2.21
N SER A 210 -11.20 -23.77 -2.08
CA SER A 210 -9.74 -23.81 -1.89
C SER A 210 -9.01 -23.26 -3.12
N SER A 211 -9.39 -23.68 -4.33
CA SER A 211 -8.82 -23.13 -5.57
C SER A 211 -9.07 -21.61 -5.68
N LEU A 212 -10.28 -21.14 -5.35
CA LEU A 212 -10.58 -19.70 -5.36
C LEU A 212 -9.74 -18.91 -4.33
N GLN A 213 -9.39 -19.54 -3.20
CA GLN A 213 -8.62 -18.91 -2.13
C GLN A 213 -7.13 -18.77 -2.47
N HIS A 214 -6.57 -19.73 -3.21
CA HIS A 214 -5.13 -19.87 -3.47
C HIS A 214 -4.72 -19.52 -4.91
N ASP A 215 -5.54 -19.83 -5.90
CA ASP A 215 -5.17 -19.71 -7.32
C ASP A 215 -5.53 -18.33 -7.91
N ILE A 216 -6.44 -17.60 -7.26
CA ILE A 216 -6.81 -16.24 -7.68
C ILE A 216 -5.83 -15.22 -7.11
N GLY A 217 -5.19 -14.47 -8.00
CA GLY A 217 -4.37 -13.29 -7.66
C GLY A 217 -5.19 -12.11 -7.16
N TRP A 218 -5.82 -12.23 -5.99
CA TRP A 218 -6.68 -11.20 -5.37
C TRP A 218 -5.97 -9.84 -5.23
N THR A 219 -4.67 -9.84 -4.94
CA THR A 219 -3.82 -8.64 -4.87
C THR A 219 -3.73 -7.94 -6.23
N SER A 220 -3.53 -8.71 -7.31
CA SER A 220 -3.48 -8.20 -8.68
C SER A 220 -4.82 -7.61 -9.10
N ILE A 221 -5.94 -8.29 -8.77
CA ILE A 221 -7.30 -7.78 -9.01
C ILE A 221 -7.54 -6.48 -8.25
N ARG A 222 -7.11 -6.41 -6.97
CA ARG A 222 -7.23 -5.20 -6.16
C ARG A 222 -6.45 -4.04 -6.77
N ARG A 223 -5.22 -4.27 -7.23
CA ARG A 223 -4.38 -3.26 -7.91
C ARG A 223 -5.06 -2.79 -9.19
N ALA A 224 -5.48 -3.72 -10.05
CA ALA A 224 -6.20 -3.41 -11.28
C ALA A 224 -7.47 -2.59 -11.02
N ARG A 225 -8.27 -2.93 -9.98
CA ARG A 225 -9.48 -2.17 -9.62
C ARG A 225 -9.17 -0.75 -9.13
N LYS A 226 -8.07 -0.53 -8.41
CA LYS A 226 -7.65 0.81 -7.97
C LYS A 226 -7.33 1.75 -9.14
N GLU A 227 -6.86 1.20 -10.25
CA GLU A 227 -6.55 1.96 -11.46
C GLU A 227 -7.77 2.29 -12.33
N ARG A 228 -8.96 1.77 -11.99
CA ARG A 228 -10.19 1.97 -12.74
C ARG A 228 -11.07 3.03 -12.09
N SER A 229 -11.83 3.74 -12.92
CA SER A 229 -12.85 4.67 -12.44
C SER A 229 -13.96 3.92 -11.67
N PHE A 230 -14.62 4.61 -10.74
CA PHE A 230 -15.75 4.05 -9.98
C PHE A 230 -16.83 3.43 -10.89
N LYS A 231 -17.14 4.09 -12.02
CA LYS A 231 -18.14 3.59 -12.99
C LYS A 231 -17.71 2.25 -13.62
N GLN A 232 -16.43 2.11 -13.95
CA GLN A 232 -15.88 0.86 -14.49
C GLN A 232 -15.90 -0.25 -13.44
N ASN A 233 -15.48 0.06 -12.20
CA ASN A 233 -15.55 -0.91 -11.11
C ASN A 233 -16.99 -1.36 -10.84
N ARG A 234 -17.97 -0.46 -10.92
CA ARG A 234 -19.39 -0.79 -10.81
C ARG A 234 -19.85 -1.70 -11.96
N PHE A 235 -19.47 -1.41 -13.20
CA PHE A 235 -19.80 -2.25 -14.35
C PHE A 235 -19.18 -3.65 -14.21
N ILE A 236 -17.87 -3.74 -13.95
CA ILE A 236 -17.16 -5.01 -13.78
C ILE A 236 -17.77 -5.81 -12.64
N THR A 237 -18.08 -5.19 -11.51
CA THR A 237 -18.72 -5.87 -10.37
C THR A 237 -20.08 -6.45 -10.77
N LYS A 238 -20.91 -5.69 -11.50
CA LYS A 238 -22.21 -6.18 -11.99
C LYS A 238 -22.08 -7.26 -13.06
N LEU A 239 -21.10 -7.16 -13.97
CA LEU A 239 -20.83 -8.17 -14.99
C LEU A 239 -20.42 -9.50 -14.33
N ILE A 240 -19.47 -9.42 -13.41
CA ILE A 240 -18.95 -10.57 -12.68
C ILE A 240 -20.08 -11.19 -11.82
N ALA A 241 -20.82 -10.40 -11.05
CA ALA A 241 -21.93 -10.88 -10.21
C ALA A 241 -23.21 -11.31 -10.97
N ASN A 242 -23.17 -11.37 -12.30
CA ASN A 242 -24.32 -11.65 -13.15
C ASN A 242 -25.54 -10.76 -12.87
N ASP A 243 -25.30 -9.47 -12.57
CA ASP A 243 -26.29 -8.47 -12.10
C ASP A 243 -26.41 -7.26 -13.04
N LEU A 244 -25.91 -7.38 -14.28
CA LEU A 244 -26.12 -6.36 -15.32
C LEU A 244 -27.62 -6.18 -15.59
N PRO A 245 -28.04 -4.99 -16.07
CA PRO A 245 -29.42 -4.73 -16.44
C PRO A 245 -29.76 -5.37 -17.80
N ILE A 246 -29.62 -6.69 -17.89
CA ILE A 246 -29.97 -7.55 -19.02
C ILE A 246 -31.35 -8.16 -18.82
N GLY A 247 -32.01 -8.59 -19.88
CA GLY A 247 -33.38 -9.07 -19.92
C GLY A 247 -33.76 -10.05 -18.80
N THR A 248 -32.94 -11.07 -18.54
CA THR A 248 -33.18 -12.00 -17.41
C THR A 248 -33.23 -11.30 -16.05
N ASN A 249 -32.31 -10.37 -15.78
CA ASN A 249 -32.29 -9.59 -14.54
C ASN A 249 -33.35 -8.49 -14.51
N LEU A 250 -33.71 -7.93 -15.66
CA LEU A 250 -34.78 -6.94 -15.76
C LEU A 250 -36.13 -7.56 -15.43
N VAL A 251 -36.43 -8.77 -15.92
CA VAL A 251 -37.65 -9.52 -15.55
C VAL A 251 -37.66 -9.82 -14.05
N ARG A 252 -36.53 -10.26 -13.48
CA ARG A 252 -36.39 -10.44 -12.02
C ARG A 252 -36.66 -9.15 -11.24
N ARG A 253 -36.35 -8.00 -11.81
CA ARG A 253 -36.60 -6.66 -11.25
C ARG A 253 -37.94 -6.05 -11.70
N HIS A 254 -38.89 -6.88 -12.14
CA HIS A 254 -40.25 -6.49 -12.54
C HIS A 254 -40.36 -5.66 -13.83
N SER A 255 -39.44 -5.83 -14.78
CA SER A 255 -39.63 -5.36 -16.15
C SER A 255 -40.66 -6.22 -16.89
N ASN A 256 -41.44 -5.59 -17.77
CA ASN A 256 -42.44 -6.27 -18.60
C ASN A 256 -41.83 -7.07 -19.76
N THR A 257 -40.55 -6.85 -20.06
CA THR A 257 -39.85 -7.57 -21.12
C THR A 257 -38.47 -8.03 -20.64
N GLY A 258 -38.12 -9.27 -20.99
CA GLY A 258 -36.78 -9.86 -20.82
C GLY A 258 -36.04 -10.04 -22.13
N LEU A 259 -36.49 -9.36 -23.18
CA LEU A 259 -35.94 -9.49 -24.52
C LEU A 259 -34.67 -8.67 -24.67
N CYS A 260 -33.66 -9.27 -25.30
CA CYS A 260 -32.47 -8.55 -25.72
C CYS A 260 -32.85 -7.30 -26.54
N PRO A 261 -32.37 -6.10 -26.19
CA PRO A 261 -32.72 -4.89 -26.93
C PRO A 261 -32.23 -4.94 -28.39
N CYS A 262 -31.14 -5.68 -28.65
CA CYS A 262 -30.54 -5.82 -29.97
C CYS A 262 -31.27 -6.87 -30.82
N CYS A 263 -31.16 -8.16 -30.46
CA CYS A 263 -31.66 -9.26 -31.29
C CYS A 263 -33.03 -9.81 -30.88
N LYS A 264 -33.65 -9.24 -29.83
CA LYS A 264 -34.95 -9.66 -29.27
C LYS A 264 -35.00 -11.11 -28.75
N THR A 265 -33.86 -11.74 -28.49
CA THR A 265 -33.80 -13.07 -27.84
C THR A 265 -34.35 -13.00 -26.42
N VAL A 266 -35.13 -14.02 -26.01
CA VAL A 266 -35.81 -14.09 -24.70
C VAL A 266 -34.85 -14.42 -23.56
N GLU A 267 -33.74 -15.10 -23.86
CA GLU A 267 -32.69 -15.47 -22.91
C GLU A 267 -31.51 -14.49 -22.97
N GLU A 268 -31.77 -13.19 -22.75
CA GLU A 268 -30.69 -12.22 -22.62
C GLU A 268 -29.93 -12.47 -21.30
N THR A 269 -28.78 -13.14 -21.42
CA THR A 269 -27.80 -13.37 -20.35
C THR A 269 -26.57 -12.47 -20.52
N ASN A 270 -25.65 -12.45 -19.55
CA ASN A 270 -24.40 -11.71 -19.69
C ASN A 270 -23.55 -12.25 -20.85
N VAL A 271 -23.56 -13.57 -21.06
CA VAL A 271 -22.89 -14.21 -22.19
C VAL A 271 -23.52 -13.71 -23.49
N HIS A 272 -24.85 -13.74 -23.58
CA HIS A 272 -25.56 -13.23 -24.74
C HIS A 272 -25.23 -11.75 -25.01
N LEU A 273 -25.21 -10.89 -23.98
CA LEU A 273 -24.83 -9.49 -24.13
C LEU A 273 -23.44 -9.32 -24.74
N LEU A 274 -22.48 -10.17 -24.36
CA LEU A 274 -21.11 -10.15 -24.87
C LEU A 274 -20.95 -10.81 -26.25
N THR A 275 -21.89 -11.66 -26.68
CA THR A 275 -21.81 -12.41 -27.94
C THR A 275 -22.93 -12.07 -28.92
N CYS A 276 -23.78 -11.08 -28.62
CA CYS A 276 -24.94 -10.75 -29.43
C CYS A 276 -24.50 -10.21 -30.79
N GLN A 277 -24.81 -10.95 -31.86
CA GLN A 277 -24.34 -10.65 -33.22
C GLN A 277 -25.23 -9.66 -34.00
N LEU A 278 -26.35 -9.18 -33.43
CA LEU A 278 -27.27 -8.29 -34.15
C LEU A 278 -26.99 -6.81 -33.85
N ASP A 279 -26.75 -6.06 -34.93
CA ASP A 279 -26.38 -4.65 -34.93
C ASP A 279 -27.35 -3.72 -34.19
N LEU A 280 -26.79 -2.81 -33.40
CA LEU A 280 -27.49 -1.72 -32.69
C LEU A 280 -28.03 -0.62 -33.64
N GLU A 281 -28.14 -0.86 -34.94
CA GLU A 281 -28.61 0.14 -35.92
C GLU A 281 -30.13 0.35 -35.87
N VAL A 282 -30.91 -0.55 -35.28
CA VAL A 282 -32.38 -0.50 -35.34
C VAL A 282 -32.98 -0.38 -33.93
N GLY A 283 -33.22 0.84 -33.44
CA GLY A 283 -34.10 1.00 -32.27
C GLY A 283 -34.10 2.32 -31.50
N TRP A 284 -33.14 3.23 -31.72
CA TRP A 284 -33.12 4.53 -31.01
C TRP A 284 -33.64 5.70 -31.86
N THR A 285 -34.35 5.45 -32.95
CA THR A 285 -35.06 6.49 -33.69
C THR A 285 -36.28 6.96 -32.90
N THR A 286 -36.11 8.11 -32.25
CA THR A 286 -37.11 9.18 -32.08
C THR A 286 -38.58 8.73 -32.06
N GLN A 287 -39.10 8.41 -30.88
CA GLN A 287 -40.51 8.61 -30.57
C GLN A 287 -40.63 9.67 -29.47
N THR A 288 -40.83 10.90 -29.93
CA THR A 288 -41.48 11.99 -29.21
C THR A 288 -42.94 11.62 -28.97
N GLU A 289 -43.40 11.87 -27.73
CA GLU A 289 -44.79 11.96 -27.27
C GLU A 289 -45.63 10.67 -27.16
N VAL A 290 -45.60 10.02 -25.99
CA VAL A 290 -46.80 9.69 -25.17
C VAL A 290 -46.37 9.65 -23.69
N SER A 291 -47.25 10.14 -22.81
CA SER A 291 -47.06 10.35 -21.38
C SER A 291 -46.73 9.10 -20.54
N SER A 292 -46.08 9.36 -19.39
CA SER A 292 -45.95 8.54 -18.17
C SER A 292 -44.74 7.57 -18.07
N ARG A 293 -43.93 7.84 -17.02
CA ARG A 293 -42.82 7.06 -16.42
C ARG A 293 -41.67 6.64 -17.35
N SER A 294 -40.59 7.45 -17.32
CA SER A 294 -39.30 7.12 -17.91
C SER A 294 -38.67 5.89 -17.23
N ILE A 295 -38.51 4.79 -17.98
CA ILE A 295 -37.85 3.57 -17.50
C ILE A 295 -36.33 3.57 -17.78
N TYR A 296 -35.77 4.57 -18.49
CA TYR A 296 -34.32 4.67 -18.68
C TYR A 296 -33.77 6.11 -18.71
N PRO A 297 -33.54 6.76 -17.56
CA PRO A 297 -32.56 7.83 -17.45
C PRO A 297 -31.34 7.28 -16.71
N GLY A 298 -30.31 6.82 -17.41
CA GLY A 298 -29.04 6.55 -16.71
C GLY A 298 -27.98 5.68 -17.37
N ILE A 299 -28.24 5.04 -18.51
CA ILE A 299 -27.20 4.18 -19.10
C ILE A 299 -26.12 5.02 -19.82
N PHE A 300 -26.45 6.20 -20.36
CA PHE A 300 -25.44 7.20 -20.77
C PHE A 300 -26.01 8.63 -20.73
N PRO A 301 -25.82 9.44 -19.67
CA PRO A 301 -25.95 10.88 -19.80
C PRO A 301 -24.73 11.41 -20.57
N CYS A 302 -25.04 11.96 -21.73
CA CYS A 302 -24.26 12.96 -22.45
C CYS A 302 -23.40 13.84 -21.53
N GLY A 303 -22.11 13.96 -21.87
CA GLY A 303 -21.18 14.85 -21.17
C GLY A 303 -19.79 14.25 -20.87
N PHE A 304 -19.18 13.50 -21.80
CA PHE A 304 -17.74 13.24 -21.72
C PHE A 304 -16.98 14.54 -22.05
N LYS A 305 -16.83 15.41 -21.06
CA LYS A 305 -15.78 16.43 -21.09
C LYS A 305 -14.65 16.00 -20.17
N THR A 306 -13.48 15.91 -20.79
CA THR A 306 -12.09 15.92 -20.26
C THR A 306 -11.38 14.60 -19.94
N LYS A 307 -10.27 14.43 -20.69
CA LYS A 307 -8.91 14.00 -20.29
C LYS A 307 -8.80 12.83 -19.30
N SER A 308 -8.80 11.61 -19.85
CA SER A 308 -7.88 10.49 -19.57
C SER A 308 -8.61 9.17 -19.79
N HIS A 309 -8.28 8.50 -20.89
CA HIS A 309 -8.87 7.22 -21.28
C HIS A 309 -7.98 6.07 -20.77
N ARG A 310 -8.53 5.13 -20.00
CA ARG A 310 -7.96 3.76 -19.87
C ARG A 310 -9.02 2.70 -20.13
N MET A 311 -8.70 1.86 -21.12
CA MET A 311 -9.55 0.92 -21.87
C MET A 311 -9.59 -0.48 -21.27
N VAL A 312 -10.62 -1.26 -21.62
CA VAL A 312 -10.76 -2.69 -21.30
C VAL A 312 -10.28 -3.46 -22.53
N PHE A 313 -9.24 -4.28 -22.36
CA PHE A 313 -8.79 -5.27 -23.34
C PHE A 313 -9.38 -6.64 -22.97
N ASP A 314 -9.37 -7.59 -23.91
CA ASP A 314 -9.63 -8.99 -23.59
C ASP A 314 -8.52 -9.57 -22.66
N PRO A 315 -8.66 -10.79 -22.14
CA PRO A 315 -7.65 -11.40 -21.25
C PRO A 315 -6.25 -11.54 -21.87
N PHE A 316 -6.11 -11.39 -23.19
CA PHE A 316 -4.87 -11.49 -23.94
C PHE A 316 -4.32 -10.12 -24.39
N GLY A 317 -4.95 -9.01 -23.98
CA GLY A 317 -4.49 -7.66 -24.33
C GLY A 317 -4.88 -7.23 -25.75
N LEU A 318 -5.82 -7.91 -26.42
CA LEU A 318 -6.27 -7.55 -27.75
C LEU A 318 -7.48 -6.62 -27.69
N ALA A 319 -7.48 -5.58 -28.54
CA ALA A 319 -8.65 -4.75 -28.74
C ALA A 319 -9.68 -5.55 -29.55
N THR A 320 -10.83 -5.85 -28.96
CA THR A 320 -11.89 -6.59 -29.66
C THR A 320 -12.46 -5.75 -30.80
N GLN A 321 -12.93 -6.39 -31.89
CA GLN A 321 -13.55 -5.69 -33.00
C GLN A 321 -14.71 -4.78 -32.56
N ASP A 322 -15.46 -5.19 -31.53
CA ASP A 322 -16.54 -4.39 -30.97
C ASP A 322 -16.03 -3.11 -30.31
N LEU A 323 -14.91 -3.17 -29.59
CA LEU A 323 -14.30 -1.98 -28.98
C LEU A 323 -13.82 -0.99 -30.05
N ILE A 324 -13.21 -1.51 -31.11
CA ILE A 324 -12.79 -0.73 -32.29
C ILE A 324 -14.02 -0.06 -32.92
N ARG A 325 -15.12 -0.81 -33.08
CA ARG A 325 -16.36 -0.33 -33.65
C ARG A 325 -17.03 0.75 -32.79
N TYR A 326 -17.14 0.54 -31.48
CA TYR A 326 -17.72 1.54 -30.57
C TYR A 326 -16.93 2.84 -30.57
N GLN A 327 -15.60 2.76 -30.59
CA GLN A 327 -14.77 3.95 -30.71
C GLN A 327 -14.97 4.65 -32.07
N HIS A 328 -15.20 3.89 -33.15
CA HIS A 328 -15.48 4.47 -34.45
C HIS A 328 -16.80 5.26 -34.46
N ILE A 329 -17.86 4.69 -33.90
CA ILE A 329 -19.17 5.32 -33.75
C ILE A 329 -19.03 6.61 -32.92
N TYR A 330 -18.26 6.58 -31.84
CA TYR A 330 -17.99 7.76 -31.02
C TYR A 330 -17.31 8.89 -31.82
N TYR A 331 -16.32 8.58 -32.67
CA TYR A 331 -15.69 9.60 -33.51
C TYR A 331 -16.63 10.19 -34.55
N GLN A 332 -17.53 9.38 -35.13
CA GLN A 332 -18.56 9.87 -36.05
C GLN A 332 -19.52 10.84 -35.35
N GLN A 333 -19.95 10.54 -34.12
CA GLN A 333 -20.80 11.43 -33.32
C GLN A 333 -20.15 12.79 -33.04
N LEU A 334 -18.83 12.82 -32.91
CA LEU A 334 -18.05 14.06 -32.74
C LEU A 334 -17.73 14.77 -34.06
N GLN A 335 -18.23 14.28 -35.20
CA GLN A 335 -17.82 14.72 -36.54
C GLN A 335 -16.29 14.70 -36.73
N SER A 336 -15.61 13.80 -36.02
CA SER A 336 -14.15 13.65 -36.08
C SER A 336 -13.74 12.80 -37.28
N ARG A 337 -12.66 13.19 -37.95
CA ARG A 337 -12.05 12.39 -39.04
C ARG A 337 -11.31 11.12 -38.55
N ARG A 338 -11.22 10.91 -37.23
CA ARG A 338 -10.53 9.75 -36.66
C ARG A 338 -11.37 8.49 -36.82
N THR A 339 -10.74 7.34 -37.01
CA THR A 339 -11.43 6.04 -37.07
C THR A 339 -11.13 5.21 -35.83
N GLY A 340 -12.06 4.32 -35.48
CA GLY A 340 -11.83 3.36 -34.40
C GLY A 340 -10.64 2.45 -34.70
N THR A 341 -10.43 2.09 -35.96
CA THR A 341 -9.27 1.30 -36.42
C THR A 341 -7.95 2.03 -36.24
N ALA A 342 -7.87 3.32 -36.61
CA ALA A 342 -6.68 4.13 -36.41
C ALA A 342 -6.36 4.33 -34.93
N TRP A 343 -7.40 4.52 -34.11
CA TRP A 343 -7.26 4.56 -32.66
C TRP A 343 -6.78 3.23 -32.10
N ALA A 344 -7.39 2.11 -32.47
CA ALA A 344 -7.02 0.79 -31.98
C ALA A 344 -5.58 0.47 -32.34
N LYS A 345 -5.17 0.76 -33.58
CA LYS A 345 -3.77 0.67 -34.01
C LYS A 345 -2.87 1.51 -33.12
N HIS A 346 -3.22 2.77 -32.88
CA HIS A 346 -2.43 3.66 -32.02
C HIS A 346 -2.33 3.15 -30.58
N VAL A 347 -3.43 2.65 -30.01
CA VAL A 347 -3.46 2.11 -28.65
C VAL A 347 -2.66 0.81 -28.56
N ILE A 348 -2.86 -0.14 -29.48
CA ILE A 348 -2.11 -1.40 -29.53
C ILE A 348 -0.63 -1.09 -29.70
N THR A 349 -0.26 -0.22 -30.64
CA THR A 349 1.13 0.22 -30.82
C THR A 349 1.68 0.85 -29.55
N LYS A 350 0.92 1.68 -28.85
CA LYS A 350 1.35 2.28 -27.58
C LYS A 350 1.53 1.23 -26.47
N PHE A 351 0.58 0.30 -26.32
CA PHE A 351 0.63 -0.76 -25.31
C PHE A 351 1.77 -1.74 -25.55
N TRP A 352 1.95 -2.16 -26.81
CA TRP A 352 3.03 -3.08 -27.21
C TRP A 352 4.41 -2.42 -27.19
N ASN A 353 4.51 -1.14 -27.57
CA ASN A 353 5.79 -0.43 -27.56
C ASN A 353 6.20 0.05 -26.17
N ASP A 354 5.27 0.47 -25.32
CA ASP A 354 5.61 1.10 -24.04
C ASP A 354 5.73 0.07 -22.89
N GLU A 355 4.87 -0.97 -22.85
CA GLU A 355 4.86 -1.93 -21.74
C GLU A 355 5.55 -3.24 -22.06
N PHE A 356 5.23 -3.89 -23.19
CA PHE A 356 5.79 -5.22 -23.50
C PHE A 356 7.24 -5.14 -23.95
N ARG A 357 7.56 -4.27 -24.91
CA ARG A 357 8.95 -3.98 -25.29
C ARG A 357 9.74 -3.42 -24.12
N GLY A 358 9.12 -2.55 -23.31
CA GLY A 358 9.74 -2.01 -22.11
C GLY A 358 10.16 -3.10 -21.14
N PHE A 359 9.34 -4.13 -20.93
CA PHE A 359 9.66 -5.21 -20.01
C PHE A 359 10.83 -6.08 -20.47
N GLU A 360 10.86 -6.48 -21.74
CA GLU A 360 11.97 -7.27 -22.28
C GLU A 360 13.27 -6.46 -22.35
N ALA A 361 13.20 -5.19 -22.76
CA ALA A 361 14.33 -4.28 -22.74
C ALA A 361 14.87 -4.08 -21.31
N LEU A 362 13.98 -3.94 -20.31
CA LEU A 362 14.33 -3.83 -18.90
C LEU A 362 15.06 -5.07 -18.39
N LYS A 363 14.54 -6.27 -18.67
CA LYS A 363 15.20 -7.52 -18.27
C LYS A 363 16.58 -7.66 -18.89
N LEU A 364 16.70 -7.38 -20.19
CA LEU A 364 17.97 -7.47 -20.91
C LEU A 364 18.98 -6.47 -20.38
N SER A 365 18.55 -5.23 -20.13
CA SER A 365 19.41 -4.16 -19.60
C SER A 365 19.90 -4.50 -18.19
N ILE A 366 19.03 -5.02 -17.31
CA ILE A 366 19.42 -5.52 -15.99
C ILE A 366 20.47 -6.64 -16.10
N LYS A 367 20.26 -7.59 -17.01
CA LYS A 367 21.22 -8.68 -17.23
C LYS A 367 22.57 -8.16 -17.71
N ILE A 368 22.58 -7.16 -18.60
CA ILE A 368 23.82 -6.51 -19.06
C ILE A 368 24.54 -5.85 -17.88
N GLU A 369 23.82 -5.10 -17.05
CA GLU A 369 24.40 -4.43 -15.88
C GLU A 369 24.98 -5.41 -14.85
N LEU A 370 24.25 -6.48 -14.55
CA LEU A 370 24.71 -7.54 -13.64
C LEU A 370 25.97 -8.23 -14.15
N ASN A 371 26.04 -8.54 -15.45
CA ASN A 371 27.21 -9.15 -16.06
C ASN A 371 28.45 -8.24 -16.03
N ARG A 372 28.26 -6.91 -16.08
CA ARG A 372 29.36 -5.95 -15.91
C ARG A 372 29.84 -5.87 -14.46
N GLY A 373 28.96 -6.18 -13.51
CA GLY A 373 29.23 -6.17 -12.08
C GLY A 373 29.53 -4.77 -11.55
N LEU A 374 30.30 -4.69 -10.45
CA LEU A 374 30.66 -3.41 -9.82
C LEU A 374 31.77 -2.63 -10.54
N ARG A 375 32.30 -3.15 -11.65
CA ARG A 375 33.38 -2.48 -12.38
C ARG A 375 32.89 -1.10 -12.84
N SER A 376 33.71 -0.07 -12.56
CA SER A 376 33.50 1.37 -12.75
C SER A 376 32.50 2.10 -11.84
N LEU A 377 31.85 1.40 -10.91
CA LEU A 377 31.03 2.03 -9.87
C LEU A 377 31.78 2.06 -8.53
N PRO A 378 31.63 3.13 -7.71
CA PRO A 378 32.16 3.16 -6.35
C PRO A 378 31.62 1.99 -5.50
N SER A 379 32.51 1.04 -5.18
CA SER A 379 32.14 -0.23 -4.52
C SER A 379 31.39 -0.04 -3.19
N SER A 380 31.73 0.99 -2.41
CA SER A 380 31.12 1.25 -1.10
C SER A 380 29.62 1.55 -1.19
N ILE A 381 29.17 2.26 -2.24
CA ILE A 381 27.78 2.69 -2.37
C ILE A 381 26.96 1.60 -3.06
N TYR A 382 27.46 1.01 -4.15
CA TYR A 382 26.64 0.16 -5.00
C TYR A 382 26.74 -1.35 -4.69
N SER A 383 27.70 -1.79 -3.87
CA SER A 383 27.92 -3.22 -3.60
C SER A 383 26.68 -3.96 -3.09
N HIS A 384 25.84 -3.30 -2.29
CA HIS A 384 24.63 -3.92 -1.75
C HIS A 384 23.59 -4.27 -2.83
N HIS A 385 23.54 -3.53 -3.94
CA HIS A 385 22.62 -3.79 -5.05
C HIS A 385 23.03 -4.98 -5.93
N PHE A 386 24.28 -5.43 -5.83
CA PHE A 386 24.83 -6.58 -6.57
C PHE A 386 24.97 -7.84 -5.69
N ARG A 387 24.47 -7.81 -4.45
CA ARG A 387 24.43 -9.00 -3.58
C ARG A 387 23.32 -9.97 -3.94
N LEU A 388 22.26 -9.46 -4.57
CA LEU A 388 21.17 -10.29 -5.05
C LEU A 388 21.67 -11.10 -6.25
N ASP A 389 21.35 -12.39 -6.26
CA ASP A 389 21.60 -13.21 -7.43
C ASP A 389 20.75 -12.73 -8.62
N PRO A 390 21.22 -12.93 -9.86
CA PRO A 390 20.51 -12.46 -11.04
C PRO A 390 19.08 -12.95 -11.15
N ASP A 391 18.79 -14.16 -10.68
CA ASP A 391 17.46 -14.76 -10.76
C ASP A 391 16.51 -14.11 -9.73
N SER A 392 16.99 -13.83 -8.52
CA SER A 392 16.25 -13.06 -7.51
C SER A 392 15.85 -11.67 -8.00
N ILE A 393 16.70 -10.98 -8.76
CA ILE A 393 16.34 -9.67 -9.35
C ILE A 393 15.25 -9.83 -10.43
N GLN A 394 15.25 -10.95 -11.16
CA GLN A 394 14.21 -11.26 -12.14
C GLN A 394 12.85 -11.60 -11.49
N ASP A 395 12.84 -11.97 -10.22
CA ASP A 395 11.58 -12.22 -9.49
C ASP A 395 11.01 -10.95 -8.81
N LEU A 396 11.77 -9.85 -8.80
CA LEU A 396 11.29 -8.57 -8.27
C LEU A 396 10.15 -7.98 -9.10
N SER A 397 9.37 -7.11 -8.45
CA SER A 397 8.32 -6.34 -9.12
C SER A 397 8.90 -5.45 -10.23
N THR A 398 8.11 -5.14 -11.26
CA THR A 398 8.53 -4.28 -12.37
C THR A 398 9.01 -2.92 -11.87
N GLU A 399 8.34 -2.34 -10.87
CA GLU A 399 8.72 -1.07 -10.27
C GLU A 399 10.09 -1.16 -9.59
N THR A 400 10.33 -2.20 -8.79
CA THR A 400 11.63 -2.41 -8.12
C THR A 400 12.76 -2.64 -9.13
N LYS A 401 12.48 -3.37 -10.22
CA LYS A 401 13.44 -3.55 -11.32
C LYS A 401 13.79 -2.23 -11.99
N LYS A 402 12.81 -1.35 -12.21
CA LYS A 402 13.02 -0.01 -12.77
C LYS A 402 13.85 0.85 -11.84
N GLU A 403 13.53 0.88 -10.55
CA GLU A 403 14.28 1.64 -9.54
C GLU A 403 15.73 1.18 -9.45
N TRP A 404 15.95 -0.14 -9.42
CA TRP A 404 17.29 -0.73 -9.43
C TRP A 404 18.06 -0.30 -10.69
N LEU A 405 17.46 -0.47 -11.87
CA LEU A 405 18.14 -0.16 -13.13
C LEU A 405 18.40 1.34 -13.26
N LEU A 406 17.44 2.19 -12.89
CA LEU A 406 17.58 3.64 -12.89
C LEU A 406 18.80 4.06 -12.06
N LEU A 407 18.90 3.57 -10.82
CA LEU A 407 20.00 3.91 -9.94
C LEU A 407 21.36 3.50 -10.50
N ILE A 408 21.49 2.25 -10.95
CA ILE A 408 22.75 1.74 -11.50
C ILE A 408 23.12 2.48 -12.79
N ARG A 409 22.14 2.73 -13.66
CA ARG A 409 22.37 3.33 -14.97
C ARG A 409 22.69 4.81 -14.89
N SER A 410 21.99 5.58 -14.06
CA SER A 410 22.33 6.99 -13.80
C SER A 410 23.75 7.14 -13.28
N ALA A 411 24.19 6.25 -12.38
CA ALA A 411 25.55 6.26 -11.87
C ALA A 411 26.60 6.00 -12.98
N ARG A 412 26.35 5.03 -13.87
CA ARG A 412 27.25 4.74 -15.00
C ARG A 412 27.28 5.83 -16.05
N GLU A 413 26.14 6.43 -16.36
CA GLU A 413 26.06 7.55 -17.32
C GLU A 413 26.84 8.77 -16.81
N ALA A 414 26.76 9.06 -15.51
CA ALA A 414 27.57 10.11 -14.87
C ALA A 414 29.09 9.85 -14.97
N HIS A 415 29.50 8.59 -15.07
CA HIS A 415 30.90 8.17 -15.25
C HIS A 415 31.28 7.88 -16.71
N MET A 416 30.40 8.18 -17.68
CA MET A 416 30.60 7.87 -19.11
C MET A 416 30.92 6.39 -19.40
N ASP A 417 30.41 5.47 -18.57
CA ASP A 417 30.64 4.02 -18.70
C ASP A 417 29.32 3.23 -18.82
N ALA A 418 28.26 3.87 -19.31
CA ALA A 418 26.99 3.20 -19.57
C ALA A 418 27.12 2.20 -20.75
N PRO A 419 26.54 1.00 -20.66
CA PRO A 419 26.57 0.07 -21.77
C PRO A 419 25.74 0.58 -22.94
N ILE A 420 26.08 0.13 -24.15
CA ILE A 420 25.27 0.40 -25.35
C ILE A 420 24.23 -0.71 -25.47
N ASP A 421 22.96 -0.35 -25.27
CA ASP A 421 21.77 -1.21 -25.33
C ASP A 421 20.55 -0.43 -25.86
N GLU A 422 19.35 -1.01 -25.79
CA GLU A 422 18.14 -0.37 -26.31
C GLU A 422 17.83 0.97 -25.60
N LEU A 423 18.18 1.11 -24.32
CA LEU A 423 18.03 2.36 -23.55
C LEU A 423 19.03 3.45 -23.97
N SER A 424 20.06 3.10 -24.74
CA SER A 424 21.05 4.06 -25.23
C SER A 424 20.57 4.83 -26.46
N HIS A 425 19.49 4.37 -27.10
CA HIS A 425 19.00 4.92 -28.36
C HIS A 425 17.49 5.19 -28.38
N ASN A 426 16.78 4.91 -27.28
CA ASN A 426 15.32 4.99 -27.22
C ASN A 426 14.85 5.90 -26.07
N ASP A 427 14.58 7.17 -26.40
CA ASP A 427 14.09 8.19 -25.45
C ASP A 427 12.80 7.77 -24.73
N ILE A 428 11.92 7.01 -25.39
CA ILE A 428 10.64 6.56 -24.81
C ILE A 428 10.90 5.54 -23.70
N LEU A 429 11.81 4.59 -23.93
CA LEU A 429 12.15 3.59 -22.92
C LEU A 429 12.89 4.22 -21.73
N ARG A 430 13.73 5.23 -21.99
CA ARG A 430 14.41 6.01 -20.94
C ARG A 430 13.40 6.73 -20.05
N GLU A 431 12.45 7.45 -20.66
CA GLU A 431 11.36 8.10 -19.93
C GLU A 431 10.53 7.09 -19.12
N TRP A 432 10.24 5.92 -19.68
CA TRP A 432 9.46 4.88 -19.03
C TRP A 432 10.13 4.28 -17.77
N ILE A 433 11.46 4.27 -17.69
CA ILE A 433 12.21 3.85 -16.50
C ILE A 433 12.65 5.02 -15.60
N GLY A 434 12.47 6.27 -16.06
CA GLY A 434 12.81 7.49 -15.32
C GLY A 434 14.22 8.02 -15.58
N LEU A 435 14.90 7.60 -16.65
CA LEU A 435 16.18 8.19 -17.09
C LEU A 435 15.94 9.48 -17.89
N ASP A 436 16.90 10.40 -17.83
CA ASP A 436 16.91 11.61 -18.66
C ASP A 436 16.95 11.26 -20.16
N PRO A 437 16.32 12.03 -21.06
CA PRO A 437 16.38 11.79 -22.50
C PRO A 437 17.82 11.90 -23.03
N ILE A 438 18.09 11.28 -24.18
CA ILE A 438 19.42 11.28 -24.79
C ILE A 438 19.76 12.71 -25.20
N ASN A 439 20.83 13.27 -24.61
CA ASN A 439 21.38 14.56 -25.03
C ASN A 439 21.90 14.45 -26.47
N ARG A 440 21.06 14.83 -27.44
CA ARG A 440 21.46 15.00 -28.84
C ARG A 440 22.25 16.30 -28.93
N THR A 441 23.56 16.20 -28.72
CA THR A 441 24.51 17.29 -28.95
C THR A 441 24.82 17.46 -30.43
#